data_AF-E3HLY7-F1
#
_entry.id   AF-E3HLY7-F1
#
_cell.length_a   1.000
_cell.length_b   1.000
_cell.length_c   1.000
_cell.angle_alpha   90.00
_cell.angle_beta   90.00
_cell.angle_gamma   90.00
#
_symmetry.space_group_name_H-M   'P 1'
#
loop_
_entity.id
_entity.type
_entity.pdbx_description
1 polymer ?
#
loop_
_entity_poly.entity_id
_entity_poly.type
_entity_poly.pdbx_seq_one_letter_code
_entity_poly.pdbx_strand_id
1 'polypeptide(L)'
;MKPRAQPTVYFRIRRWLTAALCLGGLGLLTASNAWAQDFNRAAELVRYRAWFTAFKQDLDRLSATPRPLSETELDALFTRTVTPGTRGAGFIRQAFTQRGGEGGYFPRPGPRAVLMAVLDSAIPAGQGGIYPEADPALNVTDLTVWYLHVDVGDMSNTYLLSGEHFTPYRLPPPGKLERNAYPFLLMDTRDGALRLGGVSSELWGLIAYLHNATL
;
A
#
# COMPACT_ATOMS: atom_id res chain seq x y z
N MET A 1 12.00 -44.12 -75.85
CA MET A 1 12.56 -42.85 -76.35
C MET A 1 11.98 -41.70 -75.56
N LYS A 2 12.81 -40.76 -75.10
CA LYS A 2 12.38 -39.51 -74.44
C LYS A 2 13.12 -38.35 -75.11
N PRO A 3 12.43 -37.25 -75.45
CA PRO A 3 12.94 -35.90 -75.13
C PRO A 3 11.82 -35.02 -74.52
N ARG A 4 12.05 -34.30 -73.40
CA ARG A 4 12.40 -32.85 -73.28
C ARG A 4 11.39 -31.93 -74.02
N ALA A 5 10.82 -30.85 -73.47
CA ALA A 5 11.24 -29.95 -72.39
C ALA A 5 10.05 -29.13 -71.82
N GLN A 6 10.26 -28.57 -70.61
CA GLN A 6 9.50 -27.51 -69.93
C GLN A 6 9.68 -26.13 -70.65
N PRO A 7 9.32 -24.98 -70.04
CA PRO A 7 8.03 -24.49 -69.50
C PRO A 7 7.65 -23.12 -70.13
N THR A 8 6.41 -22.66 -70.00
CA THR A 8 6.10 -21.23 -70.22
C THR A 8 5.72 -20.59 -68.89
N VAL A 9 6.59 -19.69 -68.45
CA VAL A 9 6.46 -18.83 -67.29
C VAL A 9 5.55 -17.64 -67.64
N TYR A 10 4.93 -17.09 -66.60
CA TYR A 10 4.31 -15.77 -66.48
C TYR A 10 2.79 -15.69 -66.69
N PHE A 11 2.05 -15.74 -65.60
CA PHE A 11 1.38 -14.52 -65.14
C PHE A 11 1.49 -14.39 -63.62
N ARG A 12 2.43 -13.53 -63.23
CA ARG A 12 2.54 -12.87 -61.93
C ARG A 12 1.23 -12.12 -61.62
N ILE A 13 0.97 -11.92 -60.32
CA ILE A 13 0.01 -10.95 -59.75
C ILE A 13 -1.44 -11.45 -59.62
N ARG A 14 -1.68 -12.30 -58.61
CA ARG A 14 -2.92 -12.29 -57.82
C ARG A 14 -2.55 -12.73 -56.40
N ARG A 15 -1.93 -11.82 -55.63
CA ARG A 15 -2.62 -11.03 -54.60
C ARG A 15 -3.21 -12.00 -53.55
N TRP A 16 -2.41 -12.53 -52.63
CA TRP A 16 -2.01 -11.87 -51.37
C TRP A 16 -3.17 -11.23 -50.60
N LEU A 17 -4.38 -11.81 -50.60
CA LEU A 17 -5.54 -11.23 -49.90
C LEU A 17 -6.45 -12.22 -49.16
N THR A 18 -6.01 -13.46 -48.89
CA THR A 18 -6.82 -14.42 -48.10
C THR A 18 -6.11 -15.06 -46.92
N ALA A 19 -4.87 -14.66 -46.61
CA ALA A 19 -4.14 -15.12 -45.42
C ALA A 19 -3.99 -14.04 -44.33
N ALA A 20 -4.40 -12.80 -44.58
CA ALA A 20 -4.25 -11.69 -43.63
C ALA A 20 -5.46 -11.52 -42.68
N LEU A 21 -6.61 -12.16 -42.94
CA LEU A 21 -7.83 -11.95 -42.13
C LEU A 21 -8.00 -12.91 -40.95
N CYS A 22 -7.23 -14.01 -40.85
CA CYS A 22 -7.32 -14.94 -39.71
C CYS A 22 -6.25 -14.74 -38.64
N LEU A 23 -5.22 -13.92 -38.89
CA LEU A 23 -4.17 -13.59 -37.92
C LEU A 23 -4.33 -12.19 -37.30
N GLY A 24 -5.22 -11.34 -37.82
CA GLY A 24 -5.49 -10.00 -37.28
C GLY A 24 -6.51 -9.96 -36.12
N GLY A 25 -7.27 -11.04 -35.90
CA GLY A 25 -8.34 -11.10 -34.88
C GLY A 25 -7.88 -11.55 -33.49
N LEU A 26 -6.67 -12.10 -33.35
CA LEU A 26 -6.13 -12.61 -32.09
C LEU A 26 -5.17 -11.63 -31.38
N GLY A 27 -4.81 -10.52 -32.03
CA GLY A 27 -3.88 -9.53 -31.50
C GLY A 27 -4.51 -8.34 -30.75
N LEU A 28 -5.85 -8.27 -30.66
CA LEU A 28 -6.57 -7.10 -30.13
C LEU A 28 -7.32 -7.37 -28.81
N LEU A 29 -7.02 -8.47 -28.11
CA LEU A 29 -7.56 -8.78 -26.77
C LEU A 29 -6.54 -8.66 -25.62
N THR A 30 -5.34 -8.12 -25.87
CA THR A 30 -4.39 -7.79 -24.80
C THR A 30 -4.52 -6.33 -24.33
N ALA A 31 -5.66 -5.70 -24.60
CA ALA A 31 -6.02 -4.47 -23.92
C ALA A 31 -6.49 -4.79 -22.49
N SER A 32 -5.63 -4.42 -21.53
CA SER A 32 -5.98 -4.11 -20.15
C SER A 32 -6.40 -5.27 -19.25
N ASN A 33 -5.41 -5.97 -18.67
CA ASN A 33 -5.49 -6.51 -17.31
C ASN A 33 -4.08 -6.73 -16.71
N ALA A 34 -3.15 -5.80 -16.93
CA ALA A 34 -1.82 -5.84 -16.33
C ALA A 34 -1.80 -5.50 -14.82
N TRP A 35 -2.95 -5.56 -14.13
CA TRP A 35 -3.15 -5.05 -12.76
C TRP A 35 -3.73 -6.10 -11.80
N ALA A 36 -3.77 -7.37 -12.20
CA ALA A 36 -3.93 -8.49 -11.28
C ALA A 36 -2.57 -9.17 -11.14
N GLN A 37 -1.58 -8.46 -10.61
CA GLN A 37 -0.47 -9.17 -9.98
C GLN A 37 -1.10 -9.84 -8.76
N ASP A 38 -1.29 -11.16 -8.81
CA ASP A 38 -1.96 -11.91 -7.74
C ASP A 38 -1.37 -11.50 -6.40
N PHE A 39 -2.18 -10.88 -5.55
CA PHE A 39 -1.76 -10.45 -4.22
C PHE A 39 -1.43 -11.69 -3.40
N ASN A 40 -0.14 -12.05 -3.36
CA ASN A 40 0.32 -13.22 -2.65
C ASN A 40 0.36 -12.91 -1.15
N ARG A 41 -0.78 -13.14 -0.48
CA ARG A 41 -0.96 -12.87 0.96
C ARG A 41 0.18 -13.40 1.82
N ALA A 42 0.73 -14.57 1.51
CA ALA A 42 1.83 -15.14 2.30
C ALA A 42 3.13 -14.34 2.12
N ALA A 43 3.49 -14.00 0.88
CA ALA A 43 4.67 -13.17 0.61
C ALA A 43 4.51 -11.76 1.19
N GLU A 44 3.33 -11.17 1.05
CA GLU A 44 3.04 -9.83 1.57
C GLU A 44 3.00 -9.80 3.10
N LEU A 45 2.53 -10.87 3.75
CA LEU A 45 2.64 -11.03 5.20
C LEU A 45 4.11 -11.06 5.65
N VAL A 46 4.99 -11.76 4.94
CA VAL A 46 6.43 -11.77 5.28
C VAL A 46 7.03 -10.36 5.17
N ARG A 47 6.74 -9.64 4.08
CA ARG A 47 7.20 -8.25 3.89
C ARG A 47 6.66 -7.33 4.98
N TYR A 48 5.37 -7.46 5.29
CA TYR A 48 4.70 -6.72 6.35
C TYR A 48 5.37 -6.94 7.71
N ARG A 49 5.66 -8.19 8.08
CA ARG A 49 6.30 -8.52 9.37
C ARG A 49 7.73 -8.01 9.46
N ALA A 50 8.49 -8.07 8.37
CA ALA A 50 9.82 -7.49 8.29
C ALA A 50 9.79 -5.97 8.50
N TRP A 51 8.87 -5.28 7.81
CA TRP A 51 8.65 -3.84 8.00
C TRP A 51 8.21 -3.51 9.43
N PHE A 52 7.22 -4.21 9.96
CA PHE A 52 6.67 -3.95 11.30
C PHE A 52 7.75 -4.11 12.38
N THR A 53 8.61 -5.12 12.26
CA THR A 53 9.75 -5.32 13.17
C THR A 53 10.69 -4.12 13.15
N ALA A 54 11.07 -3.63 11.96
CA ALA A 54 11.93 -2.45 11.84
C ALA A 54 11.21 -1.18 12.36
N PHE A 55 9.93 -1.03 12.07
CA PHE A 55 9.13 0.13 12.50
C PHE A 55 9.02 0.19 14.02
N LYS A 56 8.81 -0.95 14.68
CA LYS A 56 8.83 -1.08 16.14
C LYS A 56 10.18 -0.65 16.72
N GLN A 57 11.29 -1.08 16.12
CA GLN A 57 12.63 -0.68 16.54
C GLN A 57 12.87 0.83 16.38
N ASP A 58 12.38 1.43 15.31
CA ASP A 58 12.49 2.89 15.13
C ASP A 58 11.68 3.63 16.21
N LEU A 59 10.47 3.16 16.56
CA LEU A 59 9.72 3.70 17.70
C LEU A 59 10.41 3.49 19.06
N ASP A 60 11.08 2.34 19.25
CA ASP A 60 11.88 2.09 20.46
C ASP A 60 13.01 3.11 20.57
N ARG A 61 13.75 3.34 19.48
CA ARG A 61 14.82 4.35 19.42
C ARG A 61 14.29 5.77 19.67
N LEU A 62 13.15 6.13 19.08
CA LEU A 62 12.51 7.42 19.35
C LEU A 62 12.22 7.56 20.85
N SER A 63 11.58 6.57 21.47
CA SER A 63 11.23 6.63 22.89
C SER A 63 12.41 6.68 23.85
N ALA A 64 13.55 6.08 23.45
CA ALA A 64 14.78 6.09 24.23
C ALA A 64 15.60 7.38 24.06
N THR A 65 15.18 8.30 23.19
CA THR A 65 15.91 9.54 22.92
C THR A 65 15.65 10.56 24.05
N PRO A 66 16.69 10.99 24.80
CA PRO A 66 16.51 11.86 25.97
C PRO A 66 16.46 13.36 25.63
N ARG A 67 16.68 13.72 24.37
CA ARG A 67 16.82 15.10 23.90
C ARG A 67 15.77 15.43 22.83
N PRO A 68 15.47 16.71 22.56
CA PRO A 68 14.69 17.07 21.38
C PRO A 68 15.43 16.67 20.10
N LEU A 69 14.65 16.25 19.11
CA LEU A 69 15.11 16.00 17.75
C LEU A 69 14.71 17.17 16.84
N SER A 70 15.60 17.56 15.94
CA SER A 70 15.19 18.39 14.80
C SER A 70 14.26 17.60 13.88
N GLU A 71 13.60 18.29 12.94
CA GLU A 71 12.79 17.62 11.92
C GLU A 71 13.61 16.65 11.06
N THR A 72 14.82 17.06 10.67
CA THR A 72 15.71 16.22 9.85
C THR A 72 16.20 14.99 10.62
N GLU A 73 16.48 15.13 11.92
CA GLU A 73 16.87 13.99 12.77
C GLU A 73 15.71 13.02 12.96
N LEU A 74 14.49 13.52 13.14
CA LEU A 74 13.29 12.70 13.25
C LEU A 74 13.01 11.94 11.95
N ASP A 75 13.06 12.61 10.80
CA ASP A 75 12.88 11.95 9.50
C ASP A 75 13.98 10.92 9.22
N ALA A 76 15.23 11.21 9.60
CA ALA A 76 16.34 10.28 9.48
C ALA A 76 16.14 9.02 10.34
N LEU A 77 15.56 9.16 11.53
CA LEU A 77 15.29 8.04 12.43
C LEU A 77 14.37 7.00 11.77
N PHE A 78 13.37 7.45 11.03
CA PHE A 78 12.35 6.60 10.41
C PHE A 78 12.55 6.34 8.92
N THR A 79 13.63 6.84 8.30
CA THR A 79 13.82 6.78 6.83
C THR A 79 13.75 5.37 6.26
N ARG A 80 14.00 4.32 7.06
CA ARG A 80 13.89 2.92 6.62
C ARG A 80 12.47 2.38 6.63
N THR A 81 11.56 2.98 7.38
CA THR A 81 10.24 2.42 7.70
C THR A 81 9.09 3.37 7.40
N VAL A 82 9.37 4.65 7.16
CA VAL A 82 8.42 5.70 6.81
C VAL A 82 8.96 6.48 5.63
N THR A 83 8.08 6.80 4.67
CA THR A 83 8.45 7.58 3.50
C THR A 83 8.48 9.07 3.85
N PRO A 84 9.63 9.76 3.71
CA PRO A 84 9.73 11.19 4.01
C PRO A 84 8.75 12.02 3.17
N GLY A 85 8.24 13.12 3.72
CA GLY A 85 7.32 14.03 3.02
C GLY A 85 5.89 13.50 2.83
N THR A 86 5.57 12.30 3.32
CA THR A 86 4.23 11.71 3.21
C THR A 86 3.39 11.94 4.47
N ARG A 87 2.10 11.58 4.39
CA ARG A 87 1.18 11.53 5.55
C ARG A 87 1.72 10.65 6.68
N GLY A 88 2.50 9.60 6.36
CA GLY A 88 3.16 8.73 7.32
C GLY A 88 4.16 9.49 8.20
N ALA A 89 4.98 10.36 7.60
CA ALA A 89 5.92 11.18 8.35
C ALA A 89 5.18 12.20 9.24
N GLY A 90 4.09 12.79 8.74
CA GLY A 90 3.20 13.66 9.53
C GLY A 90 2.57 12.91 10.72
N PHE A 91 2.13 11.67 10.49
CA PHE A 91 1.58 10.78 11.51
C PHE A 91 2.56 10.54 12.66
N ILE A 92 3.85 10.27 12.37
CA ILE A 92 4.86 10.07 13.43
C ILE A 92 5.00 11.32 14.30
N ARG A 93 5.13 12.50 13.68
CA ARG A 93 5.22 13.79 14.39
C ARG A 93 3.99 14.02 15.27
N GLN A 94 2.80 13.70 14.79
CA GLN A 94 1.57 13.96 15.53
C GLN A 94 1.32 12.92 16.63
N ALA A 95 1.55 11.63 16.36
CA ALA A 95 1.20 10.56 17.29
C ALA A 95 2.26 10.35 18.39
N PHE A 96 3.55 10.45 18.05
CA PHE A 96 4.65 10.00 18.92
C PHE A 96 5.61 11.09 19.36
N THR A 97 5.37 12.33 18.95
CA THR A 97 6.14 13.46 19.47
C THR A 97 5.25 14.60 19.94
N GLN A 98 5.84 15.49 20.73
CA GLN A 98 5.28 16.79 21.10
C GLN A 98 6.27 17.87 20.69
N ARG A 99 5.78 19.00 20.19
CA ARG A 99 6.63 20.10 19.73
C ARG A 99 6.96 21.02 20.91
N GLY A 100 8.25 21.26 21.15
CA GLY A 100 8.72 22.23 22.14
C GLY A 100 8.71 23.66 21.62
N GLY A 101 8.93 24.62 22.53
CA GLY A 101 8.90 26.06 22.22
C GLY A 101 9.91 26.51 21.16
N GLU A 102 11.07 25.85 21.07
CA GLU A 102 12.10 26.12 20.05
C GLU A 102 11.90 25.31 18.75
N GLY A 103 10.75 24.64 18.60
CA GLY A 103 10.39 23.92 17.38
C GLY A 103 10.91 22.48 17.29
N GLY A 104 11.73 22.01 18.24
CA GLY A 104 12.19 20.63 18.34
C GLY A 104 11.10 19.64 18.78
N TYR A 105 11.28 18.36 18.46
CA TYR A 105 10.34 17.28 18.77
C TYR A 105 10.83 16.45 19.95
N PHE A 106 10.04 16.38 21.01
CA PHE A 106 10.27 15.48 22.13
C PHE A 106 9.42 14.21 21.97
N PRO A 107 9.96 13.02 22.27
CA PRO A 107 9.16 11.81 22.29
C PRO A 107 7.98 11.93 23.28
N ARG A 108 6.82 11.39 22.90
CA ARG A 108 5.69 11.19 23.81
C ARG A 108 5.17 9.76 23.67
N PRO A 109 4.64 9.14 24.74
CA PRO A 109 4.14 7.77 24.68
C PRO A 109 3.02 7.57 23.65
N GLY A 110 2.06 8.51 23.57
CA GLY A 110 0.93 8.44 22.65
C GLY A 110 0.14 7.12 22.75
N PRO A 111 -0.61 6.72 21.70
CA PRO A 111 -1.31 5.44 21.66
C PRO A 111 -0.39 4.28 21.25
N ARG A 112 0.90 4.35 21.60
CA ARG A 112 1.91 3.42 21.07
C ARG A 112 1.60 1.95 21.38
N ALA A 113 1.23 1.63 22.62
CA ALA A 113 0.92 0.26 23.00
C ALA A 113 -0.22 -0.33 22.15
N VAL A 114 -1.29 0.45 21.95
CA VAL A 114 -2.45 0.05 21.15
C VAL A 114 -2.12 -0.01 19.66
N LEU A 115 -1.39 0.98 19.12
CA LEU A 115 -0.93 0.93 17.73
C LEU A 115 -0.11 -0.35 17.48
N MET A 116 0.84 -0.67 18.37
CA MET A 116 1.68 -1.86 18.21
C MET A 116 0.86 -3.14 18.30
N ALA A 117 -0.12 -3.23 19.22
CA ALA A 117 -1.00 -4.39 19.30
C ALA A 117 -1.87 -4.55 18.03
N VAL A 118 -2.44 -3.46 17.54
CA VAL A 118 -3.25 -3.45 16.30
C VAL A 118 -2.42 -3.88 15.10
N LEU A 119 -1.23 -3.29 14.90
CA LEU A 119 -0.36 -3.67 13.79
C LEU A 119 0.18 -5.10 13.96
N ASP A 120 0.49 -5.54 15.17
CA ASP A 120 0.94 -6.92 15.39
C ASP A 120 -0.17 -7.94 15.10
N SER A 121 -1.42 -7.61 15.37
CA SER A 121 -2.55 -8.47 14.98
C SER A 121 -2.90 -8.40 13.49
N ALA A 122 -2.46 -7.34 12.80
CA ALA A 122 -2.90 -7.09 11.45
C ALA A 122 -2.24 -8.04 10.44
N ILE A 123 -3.01 -8.44 9.44
CA ILE A 123 -2.55 -9.22 8.29
C ILE A 123 -2.95 -8.50 7.00
N PRO A 124 -2.05 -8.41 6.00
CA PRO A 124 -2.41 -7.88 4.69
C PRO A 124 -3.51 -8.74 4.05
N ALA A 125 -4.66 -8.12 3.77
CA ALA A 125 -5.85 -8.77 3.23
C ALA A 125 -5.98 -8.60 1.72
N GLY A 126 -5.49 -7.47 1.18
CA GLY A 126 -5.53 -7.17 -0.25
C GLY A 126 -4.88 -5.82 -0.59
N GLN A 127 -4.88 -5.49 -1.89
CA GLN A 127 -4.33 -4.24 -2.41
C GLN A 127 -5.41 -3.40 -3.08
N GLY A 128 -5.50 -2.11 -2.75
CA GLY A 128 -6.47 -1.16 -3.29
C GLY A 128 -5.96 -0.32 -4.47
N GLY A 129 -4.81 -0.66 -5.06
CA GLY A 129 -4.17 0.12 -6.13
C GLY A 129 -3.37 1.32 -5.61
N ILE A 130 -3.00 2.22 -6.53
CA ILE A 130 -2.28 3.45 -6.19
C ILE A 130 -3.24 4.43 -5.51
N TYR A 131 -2.79 5.01 -4.41
CA TYR A 131 -3.55 6.01 -3.67
C TYR A 131 -3.54 7.34 -4.44
N PRO A 132 -4.72 7.92 -4.74
CA PRO A 132 -4.82 9.19 -5.44
C PRO A 132 -4.58 10.34 -4.47
N GLU A 133 -3.32 10.66 -4.17
CA GLU A 133 -2.98 11.80 -3.32
C GLU A 133 -3.41 13.11 -3.99
N ALA A 134 -4.31 13.84 -3.33
CA ALA A 134 -4.89 15.07 -3.84
C ALA A 134 -4.09 16.30 -3.41
N ASP A 135 -3.30 16.19 -2.33
CA ASP A 135 -2.45 17.27 -1.84
C ASP A 135 -1.10 17.26 -2.58
N PRO A 136 -0.79 18.28 -3.41
CA PRO A 136 0.48 18.33 -4.14
C PRO A 136 1.71 18.35 -3.24
N ALA A 137 1.59 18.85 -2.00
CA ALA A 137 2.71 18.89 -1.06
C ALA A 137 3.05 17.51 -0.48
N LEU A 138 2.09 16.58 -0.51
CA LEU A 138 2.24 15.21 0.01
C LEU A 138 2.41 14.17 -1.11
N ASN A 139 2.17 14.56 -2.37
CA ASN A 139 2.32 13.71 -3.55
C ASN A 139 3.78 13.58 -4.00
N VAL A 140 4.66 13.17 -3.10
CA VAL A 140 6.10 13.00 -3.34
C VAL A 140 6.46 11.64 -3.92
N THR A 141 5.52 10.68 -3.87
CA THR A 141 5.65 9.35 -4.47
C THR A 141 4.29 8.69 -4.63
N ASP A 142 4.21 7.76 -5.58
CA ASP A 142 3.15 6.76 -5.62
C ASP A 142 3.17 5.90 -4.36
N LEU A 143 2.02 5.80 -3.71
CA LEU A 143 1.79 4.94 -2.54
C LEU A 143 0.72 3.92 -2.89
N THR A 144 0.91 2.68 -2.46
CA THR A 144 -0.04 1.60 -2.69
C THR A 144 -0.95 1.45 -1.47
N VAL A 145 -2.25 1.30 -1.68
CA VAL A 145 -3.23 0.99 -0.64
C VAL A 145 -3.10 -0.49 -0.25
N TRP A 146 -2.78 -0.76 1.01
CA TRP A 146 -2.67 -2.10 1.59
C TRP A 146 -3.78 -2.31 2.61
N TYR A 147 -4.83 -3.04 2.23
CA TYR A 147 -5.92 -3.38 3.12
C TYR A 147 -5.45 -4.34 4.21
N LEU A 148 -5.83 -4.05 5.45
CA LEU A 148 -5.46 -4.84 6.62
C LEU A 148 -6.68 -5.47 7.25
N HIS A 149 -6.65 -6.78 7.43
CA HIS A 149 -7.53 -7.43 8.38
C HIS A 149 -6.89 -7.31 9.76
N VAL A 150 -7.66 -6.90 10.75
CA VAL A 150 -7.21 -6.67 12.13
C VAL A 150 -8.06 -7.55 13.03
N ASP A 151 -7.42 -8.36 13.87
CA ASP A 151 -8.08 -9.20 14.85
C ASP A 151 -7.48 -8.97 16.24
N VAL A 152 -8.07 -8.03 16.98
CA VAL A 152 -7.69 -7.75 18.39
C VAL A 152 -8.81 -8.12 19.36
N GLY A 153 -9.66 -9.10 18.99
CA GLY A 153 -10.78 -9.57 19.81
C GLY A 153 -12.05 -8.73 19.70
N ASP A 154 -13.05 -9.06 20.51
CA ASP A 154 -14.45 -8.64 20.34
C ASP A 154 -14.66 -7.11 20.25
N MET A 155 -13.86 -6.31 20.96
CA MET A 155 -13.98 -4.84 20.89
C MET A 155 -13.66 -4.29 19.50
N SER A 156 -12.73 -4.91 18.76
CA SER A 156 -12.48 -4.51 17.37
C SER A 156 -13.65 -4.85 16.46
N ASN A 157 -14.34 -5.96 16.70
CA ASN A 157 -15.53 -6.33 15.95
C ASN A 157 -16.65 -5.31 16.16
N THR A 158 -16.83 -4.77 17.37
CA THR A 158 -17.81 -3.70 17.63
C THR A 158 -17.56 -2.47 16.76
N TYR A 159 -16.30 -2.01 16.68
CA TYR A 159 -15.95 -0.86 15.86
C TYR A 159 -16.04 -1.16 14.36
N LEU A 160 -15.48 -2.30 13.92
CA LEU A 160 -15.41 -2.67 12.50
C LEU A 160 -16.79 -2.98 11.91
N LEU A 161 -17.70 -3.57 12.69
CA LEU A 161 -19.07 -3.88 12.25
C LEU A 161 -20.04 -2.71 12.43
N SER A 162 -19.56 -1.57 12.95
CA SER A 162 -20.40 -0.37 13.09
C SER A 162 -20.69 0.25 11.73
N GLY A 163 -21.99 0.41 11.43
CA GLY A 163 -22.48 1.16 10.27
C GLY A 163 -22.18 2.67 10.32
N GLU A 164 -21.71 3.18 11.46
CA GLU A 164 -21.24 4.56 11.62
C GLU A 164 -19.88 4.78 10.95
N HIS A 165 -19.02 3.76 10.97
CA HIS A 165 -17.64 3.87 10.51
C HIS A 165 -17.40 3.13 9.19
N PHE A 166 -18.24 2.15 8.86
CA PHE A 166 -18.10 1.34 7.65
C PHE A 166 -19.40 1.15 6.88
N THR A 167 -19.35 1.25 5.55
CA THR A 167 -20.51 1.25 4.66
C THR A 167 -20.36 0.34 3.42
N PRO A 168 -20.60 -0.98 3.53
CA PRO A 168 -20.49 -1.82 4.72
C PRO A 168 -19.02 -2.24 4.98
N TYR A 169 -18.74 -2.83 6.13
CA TYR A 169 -17.43 -3.44 6.39
C TYR A 169 -17.22 -4.67 5.51
N ARG A 170 -16.38 -4.52 4.49
CA ARG A 170 -16.02 -5.59 3.55
C ARG A 170 -14.69 -5.28 2.88
N LEU A 171 -13.94 -6.32 2.54
CA LEU A 171 -12.74 -6.15 1.74
C LEU A 171 -13.11 -5.66 0.32
N PRO A 172 -12.57 -4.52 -0.16
CA PRO A 172 -12.85 -4.04 -1.51
C PRO A 172 -12.23 -4.95 -2.59
N PRO A 173 -12.73 -4.87 -3.84
CA PRO A 173 -12.13 -5.60 -4.94
C PRO A 173 -10.63 -5.26 -5.14
N PRO A 174 -9.81 -6.22 -5.60
CA PRO A 174 -8.40 -5.96 -5.89
C PRO A 174 -8.20 -4.76 -6.83
N GLY A 175 -7.21 -3.93 -6.52
CA GLY A 175 -6.87 -2.74 -7.31
C GLY A 175 -7.82 -1.55 -7.13
N LYS A 176 -8.82 -1.65 -6.24
CA LYS A 176 -9.80 -0.60 -6.02
C LYS A 176 -9.74 -0.05 -4.59
N LEU A 177 -9.51 1.26 -4.49
CA LEU A 177 -9.68 2.00 -3.25
C LEU A 177 -11.18 2.27 -3.00
N GLU A 178 -11.70 1.77 -1.89
CA GLU A 178 -12.97 2.20 -1.29
C GLU A 178 -12.71 2.74 0.13
N ARG A 179 -13.22 3.95 0.40
CA ARG A 179 -13.20 4.60 1.72
C ARG A 179 -14.33 4.08 2.58
N ASN A 180 -14.15 4.09 3.90
CA ASN A 180 -15.13 3.59 4.87
C ASN A 180 -15.56 2.14 4.57
N ALA A 181 -14.70 1.32 3.95
CA ALA A 181 -15.01 -0.06 3.63
C ALA A 181 -14.15 -1.03 4.43
N TYR A 182 -12.87 -0.69 4.60
CA TYR A 182 -11.89 -1.56 5.26
C TYR A 182 -10.67 -0.75 5.72
N PRO A 183 -10.05 -1.07 6.87
CA PRO A 183 -8.80 -0.44 7.30
C PRO A 183 -7.66 -0.66 6.30
N PHE A 184 -6.79 0.34 6.12
CA PHE A 184 -5.61 0.19 5.27
C PHE A 184 -4.41 1.03 5.74
N LEU A 185 -3.23 0.65 5.25
CA LEU A 185 -2.03 1.47 5.25
C LEU A 185 -1.74 1.94 3.82
N LEU A 186 -1.08 3.08 3.71
CA LEU A 186 -0.41 3.48 2.48
C LEU A 186 1.04 3.02 2.57
N MET A 187 1.47 2.21 1.62
CA MET A 187 2.82 1.66 1.57
C MET A 187 3.55 2.14 0.31
N ASP A 188 4.73 2.71 0.49
CA ASP A 188 5.72 2.77 -0.60
C ASP A 188 6.32 1.37 -0.72
N THR A 189 6.14 0.78 -1.89
CA THR A 189 6.55 -0.59 -2.20
C THR A 189 7.75 -0.64 -3.14
N ARG A 190 8.31 0.52 -3.50
CA ARG A 190 9.46 0.63 -4.41
C ARG A 190 10.71 0.05 -3.75
N ASP A 191 11.64 -0.40 -4.59
CA ASP A 191 12.97 -0.89 -4.18
C ASP A 191 12.97 -2.09 -3.21
N GLY A 192 11.84 -2.81 -3.11
CA GLY A 192 11.72 -4.04 -2.32
C GLY A 192 11.59 -3.85 -0.80
N ALA A 193 11.86 -2.66 -0.27
CA ALA A 193 11.67 -2.33 1.15
C ALA A 193 10.35 -1.57 1.35
N LEU A 194 9.45 -2.12 2.19
CA LEU A 194 8.21 -1.42 2.52
C LEU A 194 8.50 -0.21 3.42
N ARG A 195 7.84 0.90 3.12
CA ARG A 195 7.84 2.10 3.96
C ARG A 195 6.42 2.64 4.10
N LEU A 196 6.08 3.10 5.28
CA LEU A 196 4.80 3.70 5.60
C LEU A 196 4.67 5.08 4.94
N GLY A 197 3.72 5.21 4.04
CA GLY A 197 3.31 6.49 3.45
C GLY A 197 2.12 7.13 4.17
N GLY A 198 1.40 6.41 5.02
CA GLY A 198 0.22 6.93 5.72
C GLY A 198 -0.64 5.84 6.38
N VAL A 199 -1.47 6.28 7.32
CA VAL A 199 -2.44 5.46 8.04
C VAL A 199 -3.84 5.94 7.65
N SER A 200 -4.74 5.02 7.28
CA SER A 200 -6.09 5.42 6.91
C SER A 200 -6.88 5.91 8.13
N SER A 201 -7.92 6.73 7.89
CA SER A 201 -8.81 7.20 8.96
C SER A 201 -9.56 6.04 9.62
N GLU A 202 -9.88 5.01 8.85
CA GLU A 202 -10.55 3.79 9.30
C GLU A 202 -9.67 3.03 10.32
N LEU A 203 -8.37 2.86 10.01
CA LEU A 203 -7.43 2.21 10.92
C LEU A 203 -7.10 3.08 12.14
N TRP A 204 -6.89 4.38 11.93
CA TRP A 204 -6.63 5.31 13.03
C TRP A 204 -7.82 5.43 13.98
N GLY A 205 -9.05 5.44 13.45
CA GLY A 205 -10.26 5.46 14.26
C GLY A 205 -10.39 4.19 15.13
N LEU A 206 -10.04 3.01 14.61
CA LEU A 206 -9.97 1.78 15.40
C LEU A 206 -8.95 1.90 16.54
N ILE A 207 -7.75 2.40 16.25
CA ILE A 207 -6.69 2.60 17.27
C ILE A 207 -7.16 3.58 18.34
N ALA A 208 -7.77 4.69 17.95
CA ALA A 208 -8.30 5.68 18.90
C ALA A 208 -9.44 5.11 19.75
N TYR A 209 -10.36 4.36 19.16
CA TYR A 209 -11.44 3.67 19.86
C TYR A 209 -10.90 2.72 20.93
N LEU A 210 -9.95 1.85 20.56
CA LEU A 210 -9.34 0.90 21.48
C LEU A 210 -8.50 1.60 22.56
N HIS A 211 -7.77 2.65 22.20
CA HIS A 211 -6.99 3.42 23.17
C HIS A 211 -7.89 4.03 24.23
N ASN A 212 -8.99 4.66 23.83
CA ASN A 212 -9.95 5.26 24.76
C ASN A 212 -10.70 4.23 25.60
N ALA A 213 -10.88 3.00 25.11
CA ALA A 213 -11.48 1.92 25.88
C ALA A 213 -10.53 1.31 26.93
N THR A 214 -9.22 1.57 26.82
CA THR A 214 -8.19 1.09 27.77
C THR A 214 -7.76 2.13 28.80
N LEU A 215 -8.25 3.37 28.69
CA LEU A 215 -8.06 4.46 29.66
C LEU A 215 -9.11 4.38 30.77
#